data_AF-A0A914WTD4-F1
#
_entry.id   AF-A0A914WTD4-F1
#
_cell.length_a   1.000
_cell.length_b   1.000
_cell.length_c   1.000
_cell.angle_alpha   90.00
_cell.angle_beta   90.00
_cell.angle_gamma   90.00
#
_symmetry.space_group_name_H-M   'P 1'
#
loop_
_entity.id
_entity.type
_entity.pdbx_description
1 polymer ?
#
loop_
_entity_poly.entity_id
_entity_poly.type
_entity_poly.pdbx_seq_one_letter_code
_entity_poly.pdbx_strand_id
1 'polypeptide(L)'
;MFKGKSVYLIDTPGLKDSEGVDKENIKNTVQFLKDHQYGLHGIVFVLNGQDPRIDSTDKDLIRLLCNIFNADEFWEHMCILFTRCINHPSVMFNESERRTDYDRKIREIAKEMQIELPDGEIQAFFVDLKDSSNQKSIQNIENLKDWLLQLGPIGRMDQMKAADNKIKNTDVEKRPRLTHSEKLYEKKRRGGIAGLFGGSHMRCHATRDWYVDEEREVQTQYDGTISYGEWKTTRTWYEDRA
;
A
#
# COMPACT_ATOMS: atom_id res chain seq x y z
N MET A 1 13.56 -29.50 -1.68
CA MET A 1 14.14 -28.77 -0.53
C MET A 1 15.40 -28.06 -0.99
N PHE A 2 15.55 -26.79 -0.65
CA PHE A 2 16.75 -26.00 -0.89
C PHE A 2 17.36 -25.60 0.46
N LYS A 3 18.61 -26.01 0.73
CA LYS A 3 19.29 -25.81 2.03
C LYS A 3 18.41 -26.19 3.25
N GLY A 4 17.66 -27.30 3.14
CA GLY A 4 16.77 -27.79 4.21
C GLY A 4 15.43 -27.06 4.35
N LYS A 5 15.14 -26.05 3.51
CA LYS A 5 13.86 -25.35 3.45
C LYS A 5 13.01 -25.82 2.27
N SER A 6 11.69 -25.86 2.45
CA SER A 6 10.75 -26.04 1.34
C SER A 6 10.50 -24.69 0.66
N VAL A 7 10.52 -24.68 -0.67
CA VAL A 7 10.25 -23.50 -1.48
C VAL A 7 8.98 -23.79 -2.27
N TYR A 8 7.98 -22.92 -2.13
CA TYR A 8 6.74 -22.98 -2.89
C TYR A 8 6.77 -21.87 -3.94
N LEU A 9 6.69 -22.25 -5.21
CA LEU A 9 6.61 -21.31 -6.32
C LEU A 9 5.14 -21.17 -6.73
N ILE A 10 4.64 -19.94 -6.75
CA ILE A 10 3.31 -19.62 -7.24
C ILE A 10 3.50 -19.03 -8.63
N ASP A 11 3.17 -19.81 -9.65
CA ASP A 11 3.15 -19.32 -11.03
C ASP A 11 1.82 -18.61 -11.27
N THR A 12 1.86 -17.32 -11.59
CA THR A 12 0.65 -16.54 -11.86
C THR A 12 0.36 -16.53 -13.35
N PRO A 13 -0.90 -16.69 -13.78
CA PRO A 13 -1.26 -16.48 -15.17
C PRO A 13 -0.77 -15.11 -15.64
N GLY A 14 -0.25 -15.04 -16.87
CA GLY A 14 0.18 -13.77 -17.45
C GLY A 14 -0.96 -12.76 -17.40
N LEU A 15 -0.72 -11.61 -16.77
CA LEU A 15 -1.69 -10.51 -16.66
C LEU A 15 -1.82 -9.72 -17.98
N LYS A 16 -1.69 -10.40 -19.11
CA LYS A 16 -1.72 -9.81 -20.45
C LYS A 16 -2.83 -10.45 -21.24
N ASP A 17 -4.08 -10.23 -20.84
CA ASP A 17 -5.21 -10.45 -21.73
C ASP A 17 -6.06 -9.18 -21.82
N SER A 18 -6.05 -8.61 -23.03
CA SER A 18 -6.56 -7.31 -23.46
C SER A 18 -8.08 -7.09 -23.31
N GLU A 19 -8.78 -7.87 -22.48
CA GLU A 19 -10.23 -7.85 -22.35
C GLU A 19 -10.73 -7.80 -20.89
N GLY A 20 -10.03 -7.08 -20.02
CA GLY A 20 -10.53 -6.79 -18.65
C GLY A 20 -10.44 -7.95 -17.66
N VAL A 21 -9.94 -9.11 -18.09
CA VAL A 21 -9.65 -10.31 -17.29
C VAL A 21 -8.52 -10.05 -16.27
N ASP A 22 -7.64 -9.09 -16.55
CA ASP A 22 -6.50 -8.74 -15.68
C ASP A 22 -6.93 -8.37 -14.26
N LYS A 23 -8.05 -7.64 -14.10
CA LYS A 23 -8.54 -7.21 -12.77
C LYS A 23 -9.04 -8.37 -11.92
N GLU A 24 -9.67 -9.36 -12.55
CA GLU A 24 -10.20 -10.53 -11.87
C GLU A 24 -9.07 -11.50 -11.53
N ASN A 25 -8.13 -11.72 -12.45
CA ASN A 25 -6.93 -12.52 -12.21
C ASN A 25 -6.07 -11.95 -11.07
N ILE A 26 -5.92 -10.63 -11.05
CA ILE A 26 -5.26 -9.92 -9.96
C ILE A 26 -6.00 -10.12 -8.63
N LYS A 27 -7.32 -9.89 -8.58
CA LYS A 27 -8.10 -10.07 -7.34
C LYS A 27 -8.02 -11.51 -6.84
N ASN A 28 -8.09 -12.47 -7.75
CA ASN A 28 -7.95 -13.89 -7.43
C ASN A 28 -6.56 -14.22 -6.91
N THR A 29 -5.51 -13.62 -7.47
CA THR A 29 -4.13 -13.78 -6.98
C THR A 29 -4.00 -13.21 -5.56
N VAL A 30 -4.56 -12.04 -5.29
CA VAL A 30 -4.52 -11.43 -3.95
C VAL A 30 -5.32 -12.26 -2.95
N GLN A 31 -6.50 -12.75 -3.33
CA GLN A 31 -7.30 -13.62 -2.48
C GLN A 31 -6.57 -14.93 -2.18
N PHE A 32 -5.98 -15.55 -3.21
CA PHE A 32 -5.14 -16.73 -3.04
C PHE A 32 -3.97 -16.49 -2.07
N LEU A 33 -3.30 -15.34 -2.21
CA LEU A 33 -2.19 -14.97 -1.32
C LEU A 33 -2.65 -14.75 0.13
N LYS A 34 -3.83 -14.13 0.35
CA LYS A 34 -4.42 -13.95 1.68
C LYS A 34 -4.67 -15.27 2.40
N ASP A 35 -5.13 -16.28 1.67
CA ASP A 35 -5.46 -17.59 2.21
C ASP A 35 -4.22 -18.53 2.26
N HIS A 36 -3.05 -18.07 1.81
CA HIS A 36 -1.85 -18.90 1.76
C HIS A 36 -1.17 -19.00 3.13
N GLN A 37 -1.19 -20.20 3.73
CA GLN A 37 -0.76 -20.42 5.12
C GLN A 37 0.72 -20.08 5.42
N TYR A 38 1.58 -20.08 4.40
CA TYR A 38 3.02 -19.86 4.57
C TYR A 38 3.42 -18.40 4.39
N GLY A 39 2.47 -17.53 4.06
CA GLY A 39 2.75 -16.15 3.66
C GLY A 39 3.52 -16.03 2.35
N LEU A 40 3.85 -14.80 1.97
CA LEU A 40 4.67 -14.49 0.80
C LEU A 40 6.04 -13.99 1.26
N HIS A 41 7.12 -14.49 0.68
CA HIS A 41 8.48 -14.10 1.08
C HIS A 41 9.21 -13.31 -0.01
N GLY A 42 8.85 -13.49 -1.27
CA GLY A 42 9.53 -12.80 -2.35
C GLY A 42 8.68 -12.78 -3.61
N ILE A 43 8.82 -11.71 -4.36
CA ILE A 43 8.14 -11.48 -5.63
C ILE A 43 9.21 -11.42 -6.72
N VAL A 44 9.10 -12.30 -7.72
CA VAL A 44 10.04 -12.34 -8.84
C VAL A 44 9.34 -11.78 -10.06
N PHE A 45 9.76 -10.58 -10.49
CA PHE A 45 9.27 -9.97 -11.71
C PHE A 45 10.11 -10.42 -12.91
N VAL A 46 9.52 -11.21 -13.80
CA VAL A 46 10.26 -11.87 -14.90
C VAL A 46 10.21 -11.02 -16.16
N LEU A 47 11.38 -10.66 -16.70
CA LEU A 47 11.50 -9.85 -17.92
C LEU A 47 12.37 -10.52 -18.97
N ASN A 48 12.18 -10.14 -20.23
CA ASN A 48 13.09 -10.53 -21.32
C ASN A 48 14.32 -9.61 -21.30
N GLY A 49 15.52 -10.16 -21.09
CA GLY A 49 16.77 -9.39 -21.02
C GLY A 49 17.20 -8.78 -22.36
N GLN A 50 16.82 -9.36 -23.50
CA GLN A 50 17.16 -8.82 -24.82
C GLN A 50 16.29 -7.63 -25.19
N ASP A 51 15.02 -7.68 -24.83
CA ASP A 51 14.03 -6.64 -25.09
C ASP A 51 13.15 -6.44 -23.84
N PRO A 52 13.70 -5.79 -22.80
CA PRO A 52 13.00 -5.57 -21.54
C PRO A 52 11.98 -4.45 -21.75
N ARG A 53 10.71 -4.83 -21.77
CA ARG A 53 9.59 -3.90 -21.85
C ARG A 53 8.82 -3.94 -20.54
N ILE A 54 8.58 -2.76 -19.98
CA ILE A 54 7.59 -2.54 -18.93
C ILE A 54 6.50 -1.70 -19.59
N ASP A 55 5.36 -2.33 -19.86
CA ASP A 55 4.22 -1.64 -20.44
C ASP A 55 3.28 -1.05 -19.35
N SER A 56 2.17 -0.46 -19.78
CA SER A 56 1.18 0.12 -18.86
C SER A 56 0.60 -0.91 -17.90
N THR A 57 0.44 -2.16 -18.34
CA THR A 57 -0.14 -3.23 -17.53
C THR A 57 0.84 -3.66 -16.44
N ASP A 58 2.12 -3.78 -16.79
CA ASP A 58 3.19 -4.02 -15.83
C ASP A 58 3.25 -2.91 -14.76
N LYS A 59 3.11 -1.64 -15.19
CA LYS A 59 3.05 -0.47 -14.28
C LYS A 59 1.85 -0.55 -13.34
N ASP A 60 0.67 -0.92 -13.84
CA ASP A 60 -0.54 -1.01 -13.02
C ASP A 60 -0.45 -2.17 -12.00
N LEU A 61 0.20 -3.28 -12.36
CA LEU A 61 0.49 -4.36 -11.43
C LEU A 61 1.43 -3.88 -10.31
N ILE A 62 2.53 -3.20 -10.66
CA ILE A 62 3.48 -2.67 -9.66
C ILE A 62 2.76 -1.72 -8.69
N ARG A 63 1.94 -0.78 -9.18
CA ARG A 63 1.13 0.11 -8.32
C ARG A 63 0.28 -0.67 -7.35
N LEU A 64 -0.42 -1.66 -7.88
CA LEU A 64 -1.34 -2.43 -7.09
C LEU A 64 -0.62 -3.22 -5.98
N LEU A 65 0.50 -3.88 -6.32
CA LEU A 65 1.28 -4.61 -5.34
C LEU A 65 1.85 -3.66 -4.27
N CYS A 66 2.36 -2.48 -4.66
CA CYS A 66 2.76 -1.44 -3.70
C CYS A 66 1.60 -1.02 -2.78
N ASN A 67 0.37 -0.96 -3.27
CA ASN A 67 -0.79 -0.61 -2.43
C ASN A 67 -1.19 -1.73 -1.46
N ILE A 68 -1.06 -2.98 -1.89
CA ILE A 68 -1.43 -4.16 -1.10
C ILE A 68 -0.42 -4.39 0.03
N PHE A 69 0.88 -4.28 -0.28
CA PHE A 69 1.97 -4.63 0.62
C PHE A 69 2.63 -3.41 1.30
N ASN A 70 2.18 -2.19 1.00
CA ASN A 70 2.95 -0.96 1.18
C ASN A 70 4.21 -0.94 0.28
N ALA A 71 4.59 0.25 -0.17
CA ALA A 71 5.66 0.40 -1.16
C ALA A 71 7.01 -0.13 -0.65
N ASP A 72 7.42 0.28 0.55
CA ASP A 72 8.75 -0.06 1.09
C ASP A 72 8.93 -1.58 1.24
N GLU A 73 7.96 -2.24 1.88
CA GLU A 73 7.98 -3.71 2.03
C GLU A 73 7.93 -4.41 0.66
N PHE A 74 7.12 -3.92 -0.29
CA PHE A 74 7.07 -4.49 -1.63
C PHE A 74 8.45 -4.46 -2.31
N TRP A 75 9.14 -3.32 -2.29
CA TRP A 75 10.43 -3.17 -2.97
C TRP A 75 11.54 -3.98 -2.29
N GLU A 76 11.52 -4.14 -0.97
CA GLU A 76 12.48 -4.97 -0.24
C GLU A 76 12.35 -6.47 -0.58
N HIS A 77 11.15 -6.93 -0.92
CA HIS A 77 10.85 -8.33 -1.21
C HIS A 77 10.73 -8.61 -2.71
N MET A 78 10.96 -7.61 -3.58
CA MET A 78 10.87 -7.77 -5.03
C MET A 78 12.26 -7.82 -5.68
N CYS A 79 12.44 -8.75 -6.61
CA CYS A 79 13.58 -8.77 -7.51
C CYS A 79 13.15 -8.94 -8.96
N ILE A 80 14.03 -8.57 -9.88
CA ILE A 80 13.86 -8.82 -11.30
C ILE A 80 14.66 -10.03 -11.73
N LEU A 81 14.02 -10.92 -12.48
CA LEU A 81 14.68 -12.00 -13.17
C LEU A 81 14.64 -11.74 -14.67
N PHE A 82 15.78 -11.34 -15.23
CA PHE A 82 15.95 -11.25 -16.67
C PHE A 82 16.20 -12.64 -17.25
N THR A 83 15.38 -13.04 -18.19
CA THR A 83 15.49 -14.28 -18.96
C THR A 83 16.04 -13.98 -20.35
N ARG A 84 16.43 -15.03 -21.10
CA ARG A 84 17.00 -14.90 -22.46
C ARG A 84 18.26 -14.03 -22.49
N CYS A 85 19.06 -14.04 -21.42
CA CYS A 85 20.34 -13.34 -21.34
C CYS A 85 21.44 -14.04 -22.16
N ILE A 86 21.16 -14.23 -23.46
CA ILE A 86 21.99 -14.99 -24.38
C ILE A 86 23.24 -14.18 -24.73
N ASN A 87 24.41 -14.76 -24.48
CA ASN A 87 25.68 -14.25 -24.99
C ASN A 87 26.05 -15.01 -26.26
N HIS A 88 25.72 -14.44 -27.41
CA HIS A 88 26.05 -15.00 -28.72
C HIS A 88 26.97 -14.02 -29.47
N PRO A 89 27.89 -14.46 -30.34
CA PRO A 89 28.77 -13.57 -31.09
C PRO A 89 28.06 -12.45 -31.89
N SER A 90 26.80 -12.66 -32.26
CA SER A 90 25.96 -11.68 -32.96
C SER A 90 25.08 -10.82 -32.06
N VAL A 91 24.92 -11.17 -30.78
CA VAL A 91 24.14 -10.44 -29.78
C VAL A 91 24.86 -10.56 -28.43
N MET A 92 25.57 -9.51 -28.04
CA MET A 92 26.26 -9.46 -26.76
C MET A 92 25.31 -8.88 -25.72
N PHE A 93 24.98 -9.66 -24.70
CA PHE A 93 24.16 -9.19 -23.59
C PHE A 93 25.05 -8.64 -22.48
N ASN A 94 24.93 -7.34 -22.20
CA ASN A 94 25.68 -6.67 -21.14
C ASN A 94 24.81 -6.53 -19.88
N GLU A 95 25.08 -7.37 -18.87
CA GLU A 95 24.37 -7.35 -17.59
C GLU A 95 24.49 -6.02 -16.84
N SER A 96 25.67 -5.40 -16.87
CA SER A 96 25.92 -4.14 -16.16
C SER A 96 25.10 -3.01 -16.77
N GLU A 97 25.17 -2.87 -18.09
CA GLU A 97 24.36 -1.90 -18.83
C GLU A 97 22.86 -2.13 -18.63
N ARG A 98 22.44 -3.41 -18.66
CA ARG A 98 21.03 -3.76 -18.45
C ARG A 98 20.55 -3.44 -17.05
N ARG A 99 21.38 -3.68 -16.03
CA ARG A 99 21.09 -3.32 -14.64
C ARG A 99 20.91 -1.81 -14.50
N THR A 100 21.83 -1.01 -15.04
CA THR A 100 21.75 0.46 -15.00
C THR A 100 20.53 1.01 -15.74
N ASP A 101 20.24 0.52 -16.95
CA ASP A 101 19.08 0.95 -17.73
C ASP A 101 17.77 0.67 -16.97
N TYR A 102 17.70 -0.50 -16.33
CA TYR A 102 16.50 -0.92 -15.62
C TYR A 102 16.31 -0.18 -14.30
N ASP A 103 17.36 -0.02 -13.49
CA ASP A 103 17.32 0.76 -12.25
C ASP A 103 16.82 2.18 -12.54
N ARG A 104 17.32 2.81 -13.61
CA ARG A 104 16.81 4.11 -14.08
C ARG A 104 15.32 4.06 -14.42
N LYS A 105 14.87 3.09 -15.22
CA LYS A 105 13.47 2.96 -15.63
C LYS A 105 12.53 2.76 -14.45
N ILE A 106 12.90 1.94 -13.47
CA ILE A 106 12.07 1.77 -12.27
C ILE A 106 12.04 3.03 -11.43
N ARG A 107 13.16 3.75 -11.29
CA ARG A 107 13.14 5.04 -10.60
C ARG A 107 12.27 6.07 -11.30
N GLU A 108 12.24 6.09 -12.64
CA GLU A 108 11.31 6.92 -13.40
C GLU A 108 9.86 6.52 -13.16
N ILE A 109 9.55 5.22 -13.20
CA ILE A 109 8.22 4.69 -12.90
C ILE A 109 7.79 5.03 -11.48
N ALA A 110 8.64 4.82 -10.48
CA ALA A 110 8.34 5.15 -9.09
C ALA A 110 8.05 6.65 -8.92
N LYS A 111 8.82 7.53 -9.59
CA LYS A 111 8.56 8.98 -9.63
C LYS A 111 7.21 9.29 -10.28
N GLU A 112 6.90 8.70 -11.43
CA GLU A 112 5.58 8.85 -12.10
C GLU A 112 4.43 8.42 -11.18
N MET A 113 4.66 7.37 -10.38
CA MET A 113 3.68 6.83 -9.44
C MET A 113 3.64 7.57 -8.10
N GLN A 114 4.57 8.49 -7.86
CA GLN A 114 4.79 9.16 -6.57
C GLN A 114 4.96 8.15 -5.44
N ILE A 115 5.74 7.10 -5.71
CA ILE A 115 6.12 6.05 -4.77
C ILE A 115 7.59 6.27 -4.41
N GLU A 116 7.89 6.27 -3.12
CA GLU A 116 9.27 6.29 -2.64
C GLU A 116 9.89 4.90 -2.85
N LEU A 117 11.15 4.89 -3.29
CA LEU A 117 11.94 3.67 -3.43
C LEU A 117 12.92 3.59 -2.26
N PRO A 118 13.25 2.37 -1.80
CA PRO A 118 14.28 2.20 -0.80
C PRO A 118 15.63 2.74 -1.31
N ASP A 119 16.46 3.19 -0.36
CA ASP A 119 17.84 3.54 -0.63
C ASP A 119 18.62 2.29 -1.06
N GLY A 120 19.22 2.33 -2.24
CA GLY A 120 19.99 1.22 -2.80
C GLY A 120 19.50 0.73 -4.16
N GLU A 121 20.16 -0.28 -4.69
CA GLU A 121 19.81 -0.90 -5.97
C GLU A 121 18.74 -1.99 -5.77
N ILE A 122 17.77 -2.03 -6.68
CA ILE A 122 16.79 -3.12 -6.73
C ILE A 122 17.49 -4.40 -7.18
N GLN A 123 17.20 -5.51 -6.50
CA GLN A 123 17.84 -6.78 -6.81
C GLN A 123 17.44 -7.28 -8.20
N ALA A 124 18.44 -7.71 -8.96
CA ALA A 124 18.23 -8.25 -10.30
C ALA A 124 19.20 -9.38 -10.62
N PHE A 125 18.67 -10.42 -11.27
CA PHE A 125 19.36 -11.65 -11.66
C PHE A 125 19.20 -11.90 -13.16
N PHE A 126 20.19 -12.56 -13.76
CA PHE A 126 20.27 -12.75 -15.22
C PHE A 126 20.45 -14.21 -15.57
N VAL A 127 19.55 -14.75 -16.39
CA VAL A 127 19.54 -16.18 -16.69
C VAL A 127 19.31 -16.40 -18.18
N ASP A 128 20.14 -17.24 -18.78
CA ASP A 128 19.88 -17.84 -20.07
C ASP A 128 19.28 -19.24 -19.87
N LEU A 129 17.99 -19.37 -20.17
CA LEU A 129 17.27 -20.63 -20.02
C LEU A 129 17.53 -21.60 -21.19
N LYS A 130 18.16 -21.15 -22.28
CA LYS A 130 18.43 -22.00 -23.45
C LYS A 130 19.69 -22.84 -23.28
N ASP A 131 20.64 -22.37 -22.47
CA ASP A 131 21.88 -23.08 -22.16
C ASP A 131 21.89 -23.53 -20.71
N SER A 132 21.39 -24.75 -20.47
CA SER A 132 21.37 -25.36 -19.13
C SER A 132 22.76 -25.66 -18.56
N SER A 133 23.82 -25.57 -19.37
CA SER A 133 25.21 -25.78 -18.95
C SER A 133 25.91 -24.47 -18.57
N ASN A 134 25.28 -23.33 -18.81
CA ASN A 134 25.82 -22.01 -18.55
C ASN A 134 26.05 -21.81 -17.05
N GLN A 135 27.31 -21.91 -16.63
CA GLN A 135 27.73 -21.78 -15.22
C GLN A 135 27.30 -20.44 -14.61
N LYS A 136 27.29 -19.37 -15.40
CA LYS A 136 26.87 -18.04 -14.92
C LYS A 136 25.37 -18.01 -14.61
N SER A 137 24.55 -18.61 -15.47
CA SER A 137 23.11 -18.73 -15.25
C SER A 137 22.80 -19.61 -14.04
N ILE A 138 23.51 -20.74 -13.88
CA ILE A 138 23.40 -21.60 -12.69
C ILE A 138 23.75 -20.80 -11.43
N GLN A 139 24.86 -20.08 -11.43
CA GLN A 139 25.27 -19.26 -10.28
C GLN A 139 24.24 -18.15 -9.97
N ASN A 140 23.68 -17.49 -10.98
CA ASN A 140 22.66 -16.47 -10.78
C ASN A 140 21.35 -17.04 -10.20
N ILE A 141 20.96 -18.26 -10.58
CA ILE A 141 19.83 -18.97 -9.96
C ILE A 141 20.14 -19.30 -8.50
N GLU A 142 21.34 -19.78 -8.18
CA GLU A 142 21.74 -20.04 -6.80
C GLU A 142 21.76 -18.76 -5.95
N ASN A 143 22.25 -17.65 -6.51
CA ASN A 143 22.22 -16.33 -5.85
C ASN A 143 20.79 -15.84 -5.61
N LEU A 144 19.88 -16.03 -6.58
CA LEU A 144 18.45 -15.71 -6.43
C LEU A 144 17.84 -16.50 -5.27
N LYS A 145 18.09 -17.81 -5.21
CA LYS A 145 17.58 -18.65 -4.13
C LYS A 145 18.16 -18.24 -2.78
N ASP A 146 19.45 -17.93 -2.72
CA ASP A 146 20.11 -17.50 -1.49
C ASP A 146 19.58 -16.17 -0.98
N TRP A 147 19.31 -15.23 -1.89
CA TRP A 147 18.61 -13.99 -1.56
C TRP A 147 17.19 -14.25 -1.03
N LEU A 148 16.39 -15.05 -1.73
CA LEU A 148 15.03 -15.41 -1.29
C LEU A 148 15.02 -16.08 0.09
N LEU A 149 16.04 -16.87 0.44
CA LEU A 149 16.13 -17.53 1.74
C LEU A 149 16.47 -16.60 2.91
N GLN A 150 16.98 -15.39 2.62
CA GLN A 150 17.29 -14.35 3.60
C GLN A 150 16.06 -13.49 3.91
N LEU A 151 15.07 -13.46 3.03
CA LEU A 151 13.85 -12.67 3.22
C LEU A 151 12.98 -13.25 4.33
N GLY A 152 12.39 -12.34 5.11
CA GLY A 152 11.26 -12.67 5.99
C GLY A 152 9.95 -12.76 5.19
N PRO A 153 8.84 -13.13 5.85
CA PRO A 153 7.52 -12.95 5.26
C PRO A 153 7.21 -11.47 5.08
N ILE A 154 6.64 -11.10 3.93
CA ILE A 154 6.16 -9.76 3.63
C ILE A 154 4.89 -9.46 4.44
N GLY A 155 4.97 -8.44 5.28
CA GLY A 155 3.84 -7.92 6.05
C GLY A 155 2.95 -8.97 6.74
N ARG A 156 1.69 -8.58 6.94
CA ARG A 156 0.61 -9.39 7.54
C ARG A 156 -0.41 -9.70 6.45
N MET A 157 -0.38 -10.90 5.88
CA MET A 157 -1.26 -11.28 4.76
C MET A 157 -2.76 -11.11 5.10
N ASP A 158 -3.13 -11.32 6.37
CA ASP A 158 -4.49 -11.14 6.92
C ASP A 158 -4.97 -9.68 6.92
N GLN A 159 -4.03 -8.72 6.87
CA GLN A 159 -4.30 -7.29 6.90
C GLN A 159 -4.15 -6.61 5.54
N MET A 160 -3.89 -7.37 4.47
CA MET A 160 -3.79 -6.83 3.12
C MET A 160 -5.06 -6.06 2.75
N LYS A 161 -4.86 -4.82 2.31
CA LYS A 161 -5.93 -3.98 1.77
C LYS A 161 -6.62 -4.70 0.60
N ALA A 162 -7.89 -4.38 0.37
CA ALA A 162 -8.55 -4.85 -0.84
C ALA A 162 -7.78 -4.31 -2.05
N ALA A 163 -7.52 -5.18 -3.03
CA ALA A 163 -6.82 -4.82 -4.24
C ALA A 163 -7.66 -3.83 -5.06
N ASP A 164 -7.36 -2.53 -4.94
CA ASP A 164 -7.90 -1.48 -5.81
C ASP A 164 -6.75 -0.74 -6.48
N ASN A 165 -6.67 -0.87 -7.81
CA ASN A 165 -5.62 -0.27 -8.62
C ASN A 165 -5.87 1.22 -8.90
N LYS A 166 -7.04 1.75 -8.52
CA LYS A 166 -7.36 3.17 -8.67
C LYS A 166 -7.00 3.98 -7.43
N ILE A 167 -7.13 3.39 -6.25
CA ILE A 167 -6.92 4.08 -4.97
C ILE A 167 -5.43 4.14 -4.68
N LYS A 168 -4.88 5.36 -4.63
CA LYS A 168 -3.50 5.64 -4.25
C LYS A 168 -3.32 5.63 -2.74
N ASN A 169 -4.22 6.30 -2.02
CA ASN A 169 -4.16 6.39 -0.56
C ASN A 169 -5.56 6.43 0.04
N THR A 170 -5.64 5.98 1.29
CA THR A 170 -6.82 6.04 2.12
C THR A 170 -6.46 6.74 3.43
N ASP A 171 -7.07 7.89 3.69
CA ASP A 171 -6.91 8.69 4.88
C ASP A 171 -8.21 8.73 5.71
N VAL A 172 -8.12 9.22 6.95
CA VAL A 172 -9.27 9.43 7.82
C VAL A 172 -9.42 10.91 8.14
N GLU A 173 -10.51 11.51 7.69
CA GLU A 173 -10.88 12.88 8.03
C GLU A 173 -11.76 12.87 9.29
N LYS A 174 -11.44 13.75 10.25
CA LYS A 174 -12.17 13.87 11.52
C LYS A 174 -12.72 15.27 11.70
N ARG A 175 -13.94 15.39 12.21
CA ARG A 175 -14.54 16.68 12.58
C ARG A 175 -15.43 16.57 13.82
N PRO A 176 -15.44 17.57 14.71
CA PRO A 176 -16.51 17.76 15.67
C PRO A 176 -17.70 18.47 15.00
N ARG A 177 -18.92 18.03 15.28
CA ARG A 177 -20.17 18.65 14.83
C ARG A 177 -21.08 18.96 16.01
N LEU A 178 -21.47 20.22 16.16
CA LEU A 178 -22.52 20.62 17.10
C LEU A 178 -23.86 20.02 16.67
N THR A 179 -24.53 19.35 17.59
CA THR A 179 -25.82 18.67 17.34
C THR A 179 -26.98 19.39 17.98
N HIS A 180 -26.81 19.84 19.22
CA HIS A 180 -27.86 20.47 20.01
C HIS A 180 -27.27 21.42 21.05
N SER A 181 -28.00 22.49 21.36
CA SER A 181 -27.67 23.44 22.41
C SER A 181 -28.85 23.56 23.37
N GLU A 182 -28.60 23.38 24.66
CA GLU A 182 -29.59 23.45 25.73
C GLU A 182 -29.29 24.62 26.67
N LYS A 183 -30.30 25.44 26.99
CA LYS A 183 -30.15 26.51 27.98
C LYS A 183 -30.30 25.94 29.39
N LEU A 184 -29.26 26.09 30.20
CA LEU A 184 -29.27 25.73 31.61
C LEU A 184 -29.76 26.92 32.45
N TYR A 185 -30.74 26.68 33.31
CA TYR A 185 -31.25 27.68 34.23
C TYR A 185 -30.71 27.41 35.64
N GLU A 186 -29.71 28.18 36.07
CA GLU A 186 -29.29 28.16 37.47
C GLU A 186 -30.12 29.15 38.30
N LYS A 187 -30.90 28.61 39.23
CA LYS A 187 -31.60 29.40 40.23
C LYS A 187 -30.69 29.57 41.45
N LYS A 188 -29.86 30.63 41.47
CA LYS A 188 -29.10 30.98 42.68
C LYS A 188 -30.08 31.33 43.81
N ARG A 189 -30.26 30.44 44.78
CA ARG A 189 -30.83 30.79 46.08
C ARG A 189 -29.84 31.70 46.79
N ARG A 190 -30.17 33.00 46.90
CA ARG A 190 -29.50 33.87 47.87
C ARG A 190 -29.71 33.25 49.25
N GLY A 191 -28.62 32.79 49.88
CA GLY A 191 -28.59 32.60 51.32
C GLY A 191 -29.01 33.91 51.96
N GLY A 192 -30.16 33.89 52.64
CA GLY A 192 -30.79 35.09 53.15
C GLY A 192 -29.95 35.74 54.25
N ILE A 193 -29.71 37.03 54.10
CA ILE A 193 -29.93 37.97 55.19
C ILE A 193 -31.05 38.88 54.69
N ALA A 194 -32.21 38.75 55.34
CA ALA A 194 -33.41 39.49 55.00
C ALA A 194 -33.19 40.98 55.34
N GLY A 195 -33.33 41.84 54.34
CA GLY A 195 -33.27 43.28 54.54
C GLY A 195 -33.11 44.01 53.24
N LEU A 196 -34.26 44.46 52.69
CA LEU A 196 -34.41 45.71 51.95
C LEU A 196 -33.31 46.02 50.94
N PHE A 197 -33.52 45.67 49.66
CA PHE A 197 -33.27 46.46 48.45
C PHE A 197 -33.44 45.52 47.24
N GLY A 198 -34.21 45.97 46.23
CA GLY A 198 -34.70 45.17 45.11
C GLY A 198 -33.65 44.26 44.47
N GLY A 199 -33.81 42.95 44.67
CA GLY A 199 -32.93 41.95 44.09
C GLY A 199 -33.30 41.68 42.64
N SER A 200 -32.63 42.34 41.70
CA SER A 200 -32.59 41.90 40.30
C SER A 200 -32.15 40.43 40.27
N HIS A 201 -33.05 39.55 39.82
CA HIS A 201 -32.70 38.16 39.55
C HIS A 201 -31.68 38.15 38.41
N MET A 202 -30.39 38.09 38.74
CA MET A 202 -29.37 37.77 37.75
C MET A 202 -29.59 36.32 37.32
N ARG A 203 -30.19 36.13 36.14
CA ARG A 203 -30.22 34.83 35.46
C ARG A 203 -28.87 34.72 34.74
N CYS A 204 -27.97 33.91 35.27
CA CYS A 204 -26.86 33.40 34.46
C CYS A 204 -27.45 32.41 33.46
N HIS A 205 -27.18 32.63 32.17
CA HIS A 205 -27.59 31.75 31.10
C HIS A 205 -26.38 30.91 30.69
N ALA A 206 -26.14 29.80 31.40
CA ALA A 206 -25.21 28.81 30.90
C ALA A 206 -25.87 28.04 29.75
N THR A 207 -25.12 27.73 28.70
CA THR A 207 -25.58 26.91 27.58
C THR A 207 -24.75 25.64 27.53
N ARG A 208 -25.42 24.49 27.46
CA ARG A 208 -24.78 23.19 27.22
C ARG A 208 -24.84 22.86 25.75
N ASP A 209 -23.70 22.71 25.13
CA ASP A 209 -23.56 22.38 23.72
C ASP A 209 -23.13 20.93 23.55
N TRP A 210 -23.90 20.16 22.80
CA TRP A 210 -23.66 18.74 22.53
C TRP A 210 -22.96 18.57 21.19
N TYR A 211 -21.79 17.96 21.22
CA TYR A 211 -20.97 17.68 20.06
C TYR A 211 -20.95 16.19 19.75
N VAL A 212 -20.80 15.88 18.47
CA VAL A 212 -20.48 14.55 17.98
C VAL A 212 -19.18 14.64 17.20
N ASP A 213 -18.20 13.84 17.57
CA ASP A 213 -17.02 13.62 16.75
C ASP A 213 -17.41 12.62 15.65
N GLU A 214 -17.21 13.02 14.41
CA GLU A 214 -17.47 12.22 13.23
C GLU A 214 -16.15 11.98 12.51
N GLU A 215 -15.99 10.79 11.93
CA GLU A 215 -14.90 10.50 11.01
C GLU A 215 -15.43 9.92 9.69
N ARG A 216 -14.71 10.15 8.60
CA ARG A 216 -14.99 9.50 7.32
C ARG A 216 -13.70 9.07 6.65
N GLU A 217 -13.80 8.03 5.84
CA GLU A 217 -12.73 7.60 4.96
C GLU A 217 -12.62 8.56 3.77
N VAL A 218 -11.39 8.94 3.43
CA VAL A 218 -11.08 9.77 2.26
C VAL A 218 -10.14 8.97 1.38
N GLN A 219 -10.57 8.67 0.16
CA GLN A 219 -9.79 7.90 -0.79
C GLN A 219 -9.28 8.84 -1.89
N THR A 220 -7.98 8.86 -2.10
CA THR A 220 -7.34 9.61 -3.19
C THR A 220 -6.93 8.62 -4.26
N GLN A 221 -7.31 8.88 -5.51
CA GLN A 221 -6.93 8.09 -6.67
C GLN A 221 -5.61 8.59 -7.29
N TYR A 222 -4.97 7.76 -8.11
CA TYR A 222 -3.70 8.14 -8.78
C TYR A 222 -3.82 9.31 -9.76
N ASP A 223 -5.00 9.56 -10.32
CA ASP A 223 -5.28 10.71 -11.17
C ASP A 223 -5.55 12.00 -10.37
N GLY A 224 -5.51 11.93 -9.05
CA GLY A 224 -5.80 13.03 -8.13
C GLY A 224 -7.28 13.16 -7.77
N THR A 225 -8.17 12.30 -8.27
CA THR A 225 -9.58 12.30 -7.89
C THR A 225 -9.75 11.89 -6.43
N ILE A 226 -10.59 12.60 -5.69
CA ILE A 226 -10.88 12.32 -4.26
C ILE A 226 -12.32 11.82 -4.13
N SER A 227 -12.51 10.69 -3.45
CA SER A 227 -13.82 10.18 -3.05
C SER A 227 -13.95 10.15 -1.53
N TYR A 228 -15.17 10.41 -1.05
CA TYR A 228 -15.49 10.52 0.37
C TYR A 228 -16.44 9.41 0.78
N GLY A 229 -16.11 8.71 1.87
CA GLY A 229 -17.01 7.81 2.55
C GLY A 229 -18.08 8.54 3.36
N GLU A 230 -19.02 7.77 3.91
CA GLU A 230 -20.03 8.30 4.83
C GLU A 230 -19.41 8.68 6.18
N TRP A 231 -19.97 9.73 6.79
CA TRP A 231 -19.60 10.13 8.15
C TRP A 231 -20.09 9.10 9.17
N LYS A 232 -19.18 8.68 10.05
CA LYS A 232 -19.46 7.78 11.16
C LYS A 232 -19.23 8.50 12.48
N THR A 233 -20.21 8.43 13.37
CA THR A 233 -20.11 8.94 14.73
C THR A 233 -19.14 8.08 15.54
N THR A 234 -18.12 8.71 16.13
CA THR A 234 -17.13 8.04 16.97
C THR A 234 -17.33 8.35 18.45
N ARG A 235 -17.73 9.57 18.79
CA ARG A 235 -17.91 10.02 20.17
C ARG A 235 -18.99 11.07 20.26
N THR A 236 -19.72 11.10 21.37
CA THR A 236 -20.62 12.20 21.75
C THR A 236 -20.15 12.80 23.07
N TRP A 237 -20.15 14.12 23.17
CA TRP A 237 -19.68 14.85 24.35
C TRP A 237 -20.36 16.23 24.44
N TYR A 238 -20.17 16.95 25.54
CA TYR A 238 -20.75 18.28 25.71
C TYR A 238 -19.77 19.28 26.33
N GLU A 239 -20.00 20.57 26.06
CA GLU A 239 -19.33 21.69 26.73
C GLU A 239 -20.37 22.61 27.36
N ASP A 240 -20.11 23.07 28.57
CA ASP A 240 -20.91 24.10 29.22
C ASP A 240 -20.23 25.47 28.98
N ARG A 241 -20.91 26.39 28.30
CA ARG A 241 -20.48 27.78 28.05
C ARG A 241 -21.27 28.74 28.94
N ALA A 242 -20.58 29.64 29.64
CA ALA A 242 -21.15 30.62 30.57
C ALA A 242 -21.47 31.95 29.91
#